data_AF-A0A2V9XGA1-F1
#
_entry.id   AF-A0A2V9XGA1-F1
#
_cell.length_a   1.000
_cell.length_b   1.000
_cell.length_c   1.000
_cell.angle_alpha   90.00
_cell.angle_beta   90.00
_cell.angle_gamma   90.00
#
_symmetry.space_group_name_H-M   'P 1'
#
loop_
_entity.id
_entity.type
_entity.pdbx_description
1 polymer ?
#
loop_
_entity_poly.entity_id
_entity_poly.type
_entity_poly.pdbx_seq_one_letter_code
_entity_poly.pdbx_strand_id
1 'polypeptide(L)'
;MKIELKNPVNLGRHEAVCKICTHAQREEIERDFINWKSPASITKQYGLRNRASVYRHAHALGLFPKRQRNVRAALEKIIEKAGEVEVSATAVVSAVSAYARINAAGQWVERSERIDLNELFNRISSLELEEYARDGKLPDWFTSVTGAAIKDDRAKDSENG
;
A
#
# COMPACT_ATOMS: atom_id res chain seq x y z
N MET A 1 2.56 -6.84 25.66
CA MET A 1 3.36 -5.60 25.56
C MET A 1 2.39 -4.42 25.64
N LYS A 2 2.38 -3.67 26.75
CA LYS A 2 1.48 -2.52 26.92
C LYS A 2 1.99 -1.38 26.04
N ILE A 3 1.21 -0.97 25.04
CA ILE A 3 1.50 0.23 24.26
C ILE A 3 1.18 1.42 25.17
N GLU A 4 2.22 2.11 25.66
CA GLU A 4 2.08 3.40 26.31
C GLU A 4 1.43 4.38 25.32
N LEU A 5 0.18 4.77 25.61
CA LEU A 5 -0.49 5.86 24.90
C LEU A 5 0.19 7.17 25.30
N LYS A 6 1.15 7.59 24.47
CA LYS A 6 1.82 8.89 24.54
C LYS A 6 0.75 9.98 24.63
N ASN A 7 0.85 10.77 25.70
CA ASN A 7 0.11 11.98 26.06
C ASN A 7 -0.89 12.47 24.98
N PRO A 8 -2.21 12.44 25.23
CA PRO A 8 -3.20 12.81 24.23
C PRO A 8 -2.94 14.23 23.74
N VAL A 9 -2.78 14.40 22.42
CA VAL A 9 -2.62 15.72 21.82
C VAL A 9 -3.87 16.54 22.14
N ASN A 10 -3.69 17.66 22.85
CA ASN A 10 -4.79 18.58 23.06
C ASN A 10 -5.15 19.23 21.71
N LEU A 11 -6.24 18.75 21.11
CA LEU A 11 -6.65 19.15 19.77
C LEU A 11 -6.98 20.64 19.69
N GLY A 12 -7.62 21.22 20.71
CA GLY A 12 -7.92 22.66 20.72
C GLY A 12 -6.65 23.53 20.71
N ARG A 13 -5.64 23.16 21.51
CA ARG A 13 -4.33 23.83 21.48
C ARG A 13 -3.62 23.62 20.15
N HIS A 14 -3.72 22.42 19.58
CA HIS A 14 -3.13 22.13 18.28
C HIS A 14 -3.74 23.00 17.18
N GLU A 15 -5.07 23.06 17.10
CA GLU A 15 -5.80 23.83 16.09
C GLU A 15 -5.46 25.32 16.12
N ALA A 16 -5.30 25.90 17.31
CA ALA A 16 -4.93 27.31 17.48
C ALA A 16 -3.52 27.65 16.96
N VAL A 17 -2.59 26.68 16.95
CA VAL A 17 -1.16 26.92 16.66
C VAL A 17 -0.73 26.32 15.31
N CYS A 18 -1.42 25.27 14.85
CA CYS A 18 -1.07 24.55 13.64
C CYS A 18 -1.47 25.33 12.39
N LYS A 19 -0.47 25.70 11.57
CA LYS A 19 -0.70 26.42 10.32
C LYS A 19 -1.48 25.63 9.27
N ILE A 20 -1.53 24.29 9.38
CA ILE A 20 -2.34 23.44 8.49
C ILE A 20 -3.80 23.42 8.97
N CYS A 21 -4.05 23.39 10.29
CA CYS A 21 -5.41 23.51 10.83
C CYS A 21 -6.09 24.81 10.42
N THR A 22 -5.34 25.92 10.38
CA THR A 22 -5.84 27.24 9.95
C THR A 22 -5.70 27.49 8.45
N HIS A 23 -5.28 26.50 7.67
CA HIS A 23 -5.08 26.66 6.23
C HIS A 23 -6.42 26.57 5.50
N ALA A 24 -6.67 27.47 4.54
CA ALA A 24 -7.91 27.47 3.76
C ALA A 24 -8.14 26.13 3.01
N GLN A 25 -7.06 25.50 2.55
CA GLN A 25 -7.07 24.22 1.84
C GLN A 25 -6.65 23.04 2.75
N ARG A 26 -7.06 23.08 4.04
CA ARG A 26 -6.72 22.04 5.01
C ARG A 26 -7.10 20.65 4.50
N GLU A 27 -8.33 20.50 4.01
CA GLU A 27 -8.84 19.20 3.58
C GLU A 27 -8.05 18.64 2.39
N GLU A 28 -7.68 19.49 1.43
CA GLU A 28 -6.83 19.12 0.30
C GLU A 28 -5.47 18.60 0.77
N ILE A 29 -4.84 19.30 1.71
CA ILE A 29 -3.55 18.92 2.30
C ILE A 29 -3.66 17.54 2.98
N GLU A 30 -4.72 17.32 3.75
CA GLU A 30 -4.96 16.05 4.44
C GLU A 30 -5.20 14.91 3.43
N ARG A 31 -6.02 15.15 2.40
CA ARG A 31 -6.26 14.18 1.32
C ARG A 31 -4.98 13.83 0.57
N ASP A 32 -4.19 14.82 0.19
CA ASP A 32 -2.91 14.61 -0.52
C ASP A 32 -1.94 13.77 0.33
N PHE A 33 -1.85 14.04 1.63
CA PHE A 33 -1.03 13.25 2.55
C PHE A 33 -1.53 11.79 2.65
N ILE A 34 -2.83 11.59 2.82
CA ILE A 34 -3.47 10.27 2.89
C ILE A 34 -3.27 9.48 1.58
N ASN A 35 -3.27 10.16 0.44
CA ASN A 35 -3.08 9.58 -0.90
C ASN A 35 -1.61 9.42 -1.32
N TRP A 36 -0.71 9.36 -0.33
CA TRP A 36 0.72 9.08 -0.49
C TRP A 36 1.53 10.12 -1.28
N LYS A 37 1.01 11.34 -1.44
CA LYS A 37 1.81 12.42 -1.99
C LYS A 37 2.98 12.75 -1.06
N SER A 38 4.14 13.04 -1.64
CA SER A 38 5.33 13.33 -0.82
C SER A 38 5.11 14.60 0.02
N PRO A 39 5.50 14.64 1.30
CA PRO A 39 5.42 15.85 2.11
C PRO A 39 6.20 17.03 1.51
N ALA A 40 7.25 16.77 0.72
CA ALA A 40 7.97 17.80 -0.02
C ALA A 40 7.09 18.47 -1.08
N SER A 41 6.39 17.66 -1.87
CA SER A 41 5.45 18.14 -2.89
C SER A 41 4.29 18.90 -2.26
N ILE A 42 3.73 18.38 -1.15
CA ILE A 42 2.68 19.06 -0.38
C ILE A 42 3.18 20.43 0.11
N THR A 43 4.38 20.49 0.71
CA THR A 43 4.91 21.77 1.21
C THR A 43 5.09 22.80 0.09
N LYS A 44 5.57 22.36 -1.08
CA LYS A 44 5.77 23.24 -2.23
C LYS A 44 4.44 23.74 -2.79
N GLN A 45 3.46 22.86 -2.93
CA GLN A 45 2.17 23.18 -3.55
C GLN A 45 1.33 24.12 -2.69
N TYR A 46 1.30 23.91 -1.37
CA TYR A 46 0.45 24.66 -0.46
C TYR A 46 1.20 25.75 0.33
N GLY A 47 2.43 26.09 -0.08
CA GLY A 47 3.21 27.15 0.57
C GLY A 47 3.51 26.90 2.06
N LEU A 48 3.67 25.64 2.47
CA LEU A 48 3.94 25.29 3.86
C LEU A 48 5.42 25.41 4.19
N ARG A 49 5.71 25.84 5.42
CA ARG A 49 7.09 26.14 5.86
C ARG A 49 8.08 24.99 5.70
N ASN A 50 7.69 23.77 6.07
CA ASN A 50 8.57 22.59 5.96
C ASN A 50 7.80 21.28 6.11
N ARG A 51 8.46 20.17 5.80
CA ARG A 51 7.87 18.81 5.88
C ARG A 51 7.48 18.43 7.32
N ALA A 52 8.16 18.99 8.32
CA ALA A 52 7.86 18.72 9.73
C ALA A 52 6.51 19.29 10.18
N SER A 53 6.00 20.36 9.57
CA SER A 53 4.63 20.83 9.86
C SER A 53 3.58 19.83 9.38
N VAL A 54 3.78 19.21 8.21
CA VAL A 54 2.89 18.17 7.67
C VAL A 54 2.85 16.96 8.60
N TYR A 55 4.01 16.47 9.03
CA TYR A 55 4.06 15.31 9.93
C TYR A 55 3.46 15.59 11.32
N ARG A 56 3.73 16.77 11.91
CA ARG A 56 3.14 17.13 13.21
C ARG A 56 1.61 17.22 13.13
N HIS A 57 1.08 17.79 12.06
CA HIS A 57 -0.37 17.79 11.80
C HIS A 57 -0.92 16.37 11.66
N ALA A 58 -0.27 15.55 10.82
CA ALA A 58 -0.68 14.17 10.58
C ALA A 58 -0.69 13.31 11.85
N HIS A 59 0.27 13.51 12.77
CA HIS A 59 0.27 12.85 14.06
C HIS A 59 -0.86 13.33 14.97
N ALA A 60 -1.05 14.65 15.06
CA ALA A 60 -2.09 15.23 15.90
C ALA A 60 -3.51 14.78 15.49
N LEU A 61 -3.76 14.63 14.19
CA LEU A 61 -5.07 14.28 13.62
C LEU A 61 -5.24 12.79 13.31
N GLY A 62 -4.27 11.95 13.65
CA GLY A 62 -4.34 10.51 13.40
C GLY A 62 -4.45 10.15 11.92
N LEU A 63 -3.75 10.87 11.04
CA LEU A 63 -3.83 10.65 9.60
C LEU A 63 -3.00 9.46 9.11
N PHE A 64 -2.02 9.00 9.91
CA PHE A 64 -1.16 7.87 9.55
C PHE A 64 -1.94 6.56 9.36
N PRO A 65 -2.85 6.14 10.27
CA PRO A 65 -3.71 4.99 10.01
C PRO A 65 -4.53 5.11 8.73
N LYS A 66 -5.08 6.31 8.44
CA LYS A 66 -5.82 6.56 7.18
C LYS A 66 -4.91 6.41 5.95
N ARG A 67 -3.71 6.99 6.01
CA ARG A 67 -2.69 6.87 4.97
C ARG A 67 -2.26 5.43 4.75
N GLN A 68 -2.05 4.65 5.81
CA GLN A 68 -1.66 3.25 5.73
C GLN A 68 -2.74 2.40 5.05
N ARG A 69 -4.02 2.66 5.32
CA ARG A 69 -5.11 1.97 4.61
C ARG A 69 -5.11 2.21 3.10
N ASN A 70 -4.62 3.37 2.67
CA ASN A 70 -4.54 3.75 1.24
C ASN A 70 -3.24 3.30 0.55
N VAL A 71 -2.46 2.38 1.15
CA VAL A 71 -1.20 1.89 0.58
C VAL A 71 -1.37 1.18 -0.77
N ARG A 72 -2.51 0.52 -1.01
CA ARG A 72 -2.82 -0.14 -2.29
C ARG A 72 -2.84 0.87 -3.45
N ALA A 73 -3.54 1.99 -3.26
CA ALA A 73 -3.58 3.08 -4.24
C ALA A 73 -2.20 3.72 -4.48
N ALA A 74 -1.29 3.66 -3.50
CA ALA A 74 0.09 4.13 -3.67
C ALA A 74 0.92 3.17 -4.53
N LEU A 75 0.75 1.86 -4.31
CA LEU A 75 1.41 0.81 -5.09
C LEU A 75 0.91 0.79 -6.54
N GLU A 76 -0.39 1.00 -6.77
CA GLU A 76 -0.96 1.14 -8.12
C GLU A 76 -0.26 2.25 -8.92
N LYS A 77 -0.03 3.43 -8.33
CA LYS A 77 0.73 4.53 -8.97
C LYS A 77 2.17 4.14 -9.32
N ILE A 78 2.81 3.29 -8.52
CA ILE A 78 4.17 2.80 -8.80
C ILE A 78 4.14 1.81 -9.97
N ILE A 79 3.14 0.93 -10.01
CA ILE A 79 2.93 -0.04 -11.10
C ILE A 79 2.64 0.71 -12.41
N GLU A 80 1.79 1.75 -12.40
CA GLU A 80 1.55 2.61 -13.58
C GLU A 80 2.84 3.28 -14.07
N LYS A 81 3.66 3.79 -13.16
CA LYS A 81 4.94 4.45 -13.47
C LYS A 81 6.03 3.49 -13.98
N ALA A 82 5.85 2.17 -13.84
CA ALA A 82 6.83 1.18 -14.31
C ALA A 82 6.98 1.15 -15.84
N GLY A 83 6.01 1.66 -16.59
CA GLY A 83 6.12 1.85 -18.04
C GLY A 83 6.85 3.14 -18.46
N GLU A 84 7.09 4.07 -17.52
CA GLU A 84 7.64 5.40 -17.79
C GLU A 84 9.10 5.58 -17.33
N VAL A 85 9.61 4.65 -16.51
CA VAL A 85 10.95 4.71 -15.90
C VAL A 85 11.66 3.38 -16.16
N GLU A 86 12.98 3.37 -16.35
CA GLU A 86 13.77 2.13 -16.32
C GLU A 86 13.73 1.55 -14.89
N VAL A 87 12.69 0.79 -14.60
CA VAL A 87 12.53 0.06 -13.35
C VAL A 87 13.02 -1.36 -13.59
N SER A 88 13.83 -1.90 -12.68
CA SER A 88 14.22 -3.31 -12.79
C SER A 88 12.98 -4.20 -12.67
N ALA A 89 12.91 -5.27 -13.49
CA ALA A 89 11.82 -6.25 -13.42
C ALA A 89 11.61 -6.77 -11.99
N THR A 90 12.70 -6.92 -11.21
CA THR A 90 12.68 -7.31 -9.80
C THR A 90 11.91 -6.33 -8.91
N ALA A 91 12.05 -5.01 -9.13
CA ALA A 91 11.34 -4.00 -8.35
C ALA A 91 9.84 -3.98 -8.68
N VAL A 92 9.47 -4.24 -9.93
CA VAL A 92 8.06 -4.37 -10.34
C VAL A 92 7.44 -5.61 -9.69
N VAL A 93 8.08 -6.78 -9.82
CA VAL A 93 7.61 -8.04 -9.20
C VAL A 93 7.49 -7.91 -7.68
N SER A 94 8.44 -7.21 -7.05
CA SER A 94 8.40 -6.93 -5.61
C SER A 94 7.21 -6.04 -5.22
N ALA A 95 6.92 -5.01 -6.00
CA ALA A 95 5.78 -4.13 -5.76
C ALA A 95 4.43 -4.86 -5.93
N VAL A 96 4.31 -5.69 -6.99
CA VAL A 96 3.13 -6.53 -7.23
C VAL A 96 2.95 -7.56 -6.10
N SER A 97 4.03 -8.21 -5.67
CA SER A 97 4.01 -9.16 -4.56
C SER A 97 3.61 -8.49 -3.24
N ALA A 98 4.08 -7.27 -2.98
CA ALA A 98 3.67 -6.49 -1.83
C ALA A 98 2.19 -6.11 -1.90
N TYR A 99 1.70 -5.67 -3.07
CA TYR A 99 0.29 -5.34 -3.28
C TYR A 99 -0.64 -6.53 -3.04
N ALA A 100 -0.28 -7.72 -3.53
CA ALA A 100 -1.06 -8.95 -3.39
C ALA A 100 -1.24 -9.41 -1.93
N ARG A 101 -0.33 -9.00 -1.03
CA ARG A 101 -0.40 -9.34 0.40
C ARG A 101 -1.22 -8.34 1.23
N ILE A 102 -1.75 -7.30 0.62
CA ILE A 102 -2.49 -6.25 1.30
C ILE A 102 -3.98 -6.39 0.99
N ASN A 103 -4.81 -6.54 2.03
CA ASN A 103 -6.26 -6.67 1.84
C ASN A 103 -6.92 -5.34 1.44
N ALA A 104 -8.23 -5.36 1.15
CA ALA A 104 -8.98 -4.16 0.78
C ALA A 104 -8.96 -3.06 1.87
N ALA A 105 -8.73 -3.43 3.14
CA ALA A 105 -8.58 -2.50 4.25
C ALA A 105 -7.15 -1.95 4.40
N GLY A 106 -6.20 -2.33 3.54
CA GLY A 106 -4.81 -1.87 3.60
C GLY A 106 -3.99 -2.53 4.72
N GLN A 107 -4.47 -3.64 5.28
CA GLN A 107 -3.75 -4.43 6.28
C GLN A 107 -2.93 -5.51 5.58
N TRP A 108 -1.77 -5.81 6.16
CA TRP A 108 -0.94 -6.92 5.69
C TRP A 108 -1.59 -8.22 6.13
N VAL A 109 -1.92 -9.09 5.17
CA VAL A 109 -2.40 -10.44 5.44
C VAL A 109 -1.22 -11.37 5.25
N GLU A 110 -0.73 -11.94 6.34
CA GLU A 110 0.22 -13.04 6.28
C GLU A 110 -0.56 -14.27 5.83
N ARG A 111 -0.50 -14.57 4.52
CA ARG A 111 -1.00 -15.85 4.02
C ARG A 111 -0.16 -16.94 4.65
N SER A 112 -0.79 -17.77 5.48
CA SER A 112 -0.14 -18.85 6.21
C SER A 112 0.39 -19.97 5.30
N GLU A 113 0.06 -19.95 4.01
CA GLU A 113 0.77 -20.71 2.98
C GLU A 113 1.64 -19.77 2.14
N ARG A 114 2.96 -19.82 2.37
CA ARG A 114 3.94 -19.20 1.48
C ARG A 114 4.06 -20.04 0.22
N ILE A 115 3.18 -19.81 -0.73
CA ILE A 115 3.52 -20.11 -2.12
C ILE A 115 4.62 -19.14 -2.52
N ASP A 116 5.85 -19.62 -2.64
CA ASP A 116 6.93 -18.83 -3.23
C ASP A 116 6.68 -18.73 -4.74
N LEU A 117 6.12 -17.59 -5.15
CA LEU A 117 5.86 -17.31 -6.56
C LEU A 117 7.14 -17.40 -7.40
N ASN A 118 8.32 -17.07 -6.85
CA ASN A 118 9.57 -17.20 -7.58
C ASN A 118 9.90 -18.67 -7.86
N GLU A 119 9.63 -19.57 -6.91
CA GLU A 119 9.84 -21.01 -7.11
C GLU A 119 8.86 -21.58 -8.16
N LEU A 120 7.61 -21.11 -8.16
CA LEU A 120 6.64 -21.49 -9.18
C LEU A 120 7.02 -20.97 -10.58
N PHE A 121 7.51 -19.72 -10.67
CA PHE A 121 8.04 -19.19 -11.93
C PHE A 121 9.28 -19.95 -12.39
N ASN A 122 10.18 -20.37 -11.50
CA ASN A 122 11.33 -21.18 -11.86
C ASN A 122 10.97 -22.59 -12.35
N ARG A 123 9.76 -23.08 -12.01
CA ARG A 123 9.22 -24.35 -12.50
C ARG A 123 8.53 -24.24 -13.85
N ILE A 124 8.24 -23.03 -14.34
CA ILE A 124 7.68 -22.85 -15.67
C ILE A 124 8.74 -23.18 -16.72
N SER A 125 8.39 -24.04 -17.67
CA SER A 125 9.30 -24.30 -18.79
C SER A 125 9.38 -23.10 -19.72
N SER A 126 10.46 -22.99 -20.49
CA SER A 126 10.63 -21.92 -21.48
C SER A 126 9.50 -21.91 -22.52
N LEU A 127 8.96 -23.09 -22.86
CA LEU A 127 7.85 -23.24 -23.79
C LEU A 127 6.54 -22.64 -23.22
N GLU A 128 6.24 -22.93 -21.95
CA GLU A 128 5.06 -22.39 -21.26
C GLU A 128 5.17 -20.87 -21.04
N LEU A 129 6.38 -20.34 -20.85
CA LEU A 129 6.62 -18.90 -20.76
C LEU A 129 6.39 -18.19 -22.10
N GLU A 130 6.78 -18.82 -23.21
CA GLU A 130 6.52 -18.30 -24.56
C GLU A 130 5.03 -18.32 -24.91
N GLU A 131 4.29 -19.35 -24.48
CA GLU A 131 2.83 -19.41 -24.64
C GLU A 131 2.12 -18.32 -23.83
N TYR A 132 2.59 -18.06 -22.60
CA TYR A 132 2.10 -16.93 -21.80
C TYR A 132 2.39 -15.58 -22.47
N ALA A 133 3.60 -15.39 -23.00
CA ALA A 133 3.97 -14.15 -23.68
C ALA A 133 3.16 -13.90 -24.96
N ARG A 134 2.72 -14.98 -25.64
CA ARG A 134 1.94 -14.92 -26.87
C ARG A 134 0.45 -14.69 -26.62
N ASP A 135 -0.15 -15.47 -25.72
CA ASP A 135 -1.61 -15.56 -25.57
C ASP A 135 -2.12 -15.12 -24.19
N GLY A 136 -1.22 -14.72 -23.28
CA GLY A 136 -1.54 -14.33 -21.91
C GLY A 136 -2.03 -15.48 -21.02
N LYS A 137 -1.85 -16.73 -21.45
CA LYS A 137 -2.34 -17.92 -20.75
C LYS A 137 -1.27 -18.53 -19.86
N LEU A 138 -1.58 -18.72 -18.58
CA LEU A 138 -0.73 -19.43 -17.63
C LEU A 138 -1.07 -20.93 -17.64
N PRO A 139 -0.10 -21.82 -17.34
CA PRO A 139 -0.36 -23.26 -17.25
C PRO A 139 -1.43 -23.63 -16.22
N ASP A 140 -2.20 -24.70 -16.49
CA ASP A 140 -3.27 -25.18 -15.61
C ASP A 140 -2.76 -25.58 -14.22
N TRP A 141 -1.55 -26.15 -14.14
CA TRP A 141 -0.94 -26.50 -12.86
C TRP A 141 -0.58 -25.25 -12.04
N PHE A 142 -0.24 -24.13 -12.69
CA PHE A 142 0.08 -22.85 -12.03
C PHE A 142 -1.18 -22.20 -11.44
N THR A 143 -2.27 -22.20 -12.22
CA THR A 143 -3.57 -21.67 -11.77
C THR A 143 -4.22 -22.55 -10.70
N SER A 144 -4.01 -23.87 -10.75
CA SER A 144 -4.48 -24.80 -9.71
C SER A 144 -3.77 -24.60 -8.37
N VAL A 145 -2.44 -24.44 -8.37
CA VAL A 145 -1.65 -24.22 -7.15
C VAL A 145 -2.00 -22.88 -6.50
N THR A 146 -2.11 -21.81 -7.31
CA THR A 146 -2.53 -20.49 -6.80
C THR A 146 -4.01 -20.46 -6.39
N GLY A 147 -4.88 -21.20 -7.10
CA GLY A 147 -6.31 -21.30 -6.82
C GLY A 147 -6.65 -22.11 -5.57
N ALA A 148 -5.87 -23.15 -5.24
CA ALA A 148 -6.03 -23.95 -4.03
C ALA A 148 -5.76 -23.11 -2.76
N ALA A 149 -4.68 -22.33 -2.74
CA ALA A 149 -4.40 -21.40 -1.64
C ALA A 149 -5.46 -20.29 -1.48
N ILE A 150 -6.15 -19.90 -2.56
CA ILE A 150 -7.26 -18.93 -2.51
C ILE A 150 -8.54 -19.54 -1.91
N LYS A 151 -8.75 -20.86 -2.05
CA LYS A 151 -9.94 -21.55 -1.53
C LYS A 151 -9.83 -21.88 -0.04
N ASP A 152 -8.65 -22.24 0.46
CA ASP A 152 -8.44 -22.52 1.88
C ASP A 152 -8.65 -21.26 2.76
N ASP A 153 -8.24 -20.09 2.26
CA ASP A 153 -8.48 -18.79 2.93
C ASP A 153 -9.99 -18.51 3.13
N ARG A 154 -10.86 -18.86 2.17
CA ARG A 154 -12.31 -18.58 2.27
C ARG A 154 -13.07 -19.54 3.19
N ALA A 155 -12.55 -20.75 3.39
CA ALA A 155 -13.19 -21.73 4.28
C ALA A 155 -12.97 -21.40 5.76
N LYS A 156 -11.84 -20.76 6.10
CA LYS A 156 -11.50 -20.37 7.47
C LYS A 156 -12.26 -19.13 7.97
N ASP A 157 -12.74 -18.29 7.06
CA ASP A 157 -13.56 -17.10 7.40
C ASP A 157 -15.03 -17.45 7.72
N SER A 158 -15.50 -18.66 7.37
CA SER A 158 -16.90 -19.10 7.59
C SER A 158 -17.17 -19.84 8.90
N GLU A 159 -16.15 -20.20 9.68
CA GLU A 159 -16.32 -20.96 10.95
C GLU A 159 -16.21 -20.12 12.23
N ASN A 160 -16.00 -18.81 12.13
CA ASN A 160 -15.95 -17.88 13.28
C ASN A 160 -17.09 -16.84 13.28
N GLY A 161 -18.28 -17.26 12.85
CA GLY A 161 -19.53 -16.48 12.92
C GLY A 161 -20.30 -16.73 14.21
#